data_AF-A0A6G4RA02-F1
#
_entry.id   AF-A0A6G4RA02-F1
#
_cell.length_a   1.000
_cell.length_b   1.000
_cell.length_c   1.000
_cell.angle_alpha   90.00
_cell.angle_beta   90.00
_cell.angle_gamma   90.00
#
_symmetry.space_group_name_H-M   'P 1'
#
loop_
_entity.id
_entity.type
_entity.pdbx_description
1 polymer ?
#
loop_
_entity_poly.entity_id
_entity_poly.type
_entity_poly.pdbx_seq_one_letter_code
_entity_poly.pdbx_strand_id
1 'polypeptide(L)'
;MQRVINRKVYDTDSADRIAKHGAIVDKGDFHALAETLYKDSNGEYFLHCQGGAATEYAEQTPNGTTYGETLELLTKEEALDWCEKRSASSETVLEEFADLIENVNTAQ
;
A
#
# COMPACT_ATOMS: atom_id res chain seq x y z
N MET A 1 -1.30 -4.34 -11.94
CA MET A 1 0.04 -3.73 -12.06
C MET A 1 1.02 -4.82 -11.70
N GLN A 2 1.95 -5.18 -12.58
CA GLN A 2 2.84 -6.31 -12.37
C GLN A 2 4.29 -5.83 -12.35
N ARG A 3 5.02 -6.14 -11.28
CA ARG A 3 6.42 -5.74 -11.14
C ARG A 3 7.26 -6.91 -10.62
N VAL A 4 8.45 -7.07 -11.16
CA VAL A 4 9.39 -8.12 -10.72
C VAL A 4 10.42 -7.48 -9.81
N ILE A 5 10.38 -7.84 -8.53
CA ILE A 5 11.30 -7.33 -7.50
C ILE A 5 11.95 -8.53 -6.83
N ASN A 6 13.27 -8.50 -6.65
CA ASN A 6 14.01 -9.60 -6.00
C ASN A 6 13.75 -11.00 -6.63
N ARG A 7 13.59 -11.06 -7.96
CA ARG A 7 13.23 -12.28 -8.72
C ARG A 7 11.84 -12.87 -8.38
N LYS A 8 11.00 -12.14 -7.66
CA LYS A 8 9.60 -12.47 -7.38
C LYS A 8 8.68 -11.56 -8.18
N VAL A 9 7.55 -12.11 -8.62
CA VAL A 9 6.54 -11.36 -9.36
C VAL A 9 5.50 -10.89 -8.36
N TYR A 10 5.33 -9.57 -8.27
CA TYR A 10 4.29 -8.94 -7.47
C TYR A 10 3.24 -8.40 -8.42
N ASP A 11 2.02 -8.93 -8.33
CA ASP A 11 0.89 -8.46 -9.11
C ASP A 11 -0.21 -7.95 -8.19
N THR A 12 -0.59 -6.69 -8.37
CA THR A 12 -1.67 -6.06 -7.59
C THR A 12 -3.06 -6.62 -7.92
N ASP A 13 -3.21 -7.36 -9.03
CA ASP A 13 -4.47 -7.99 -9.46
C ASP A 13 -4.65 -9.36 -8.80
N SER A 14 -3.57 -10.15 -8.69
CA SER A 14 -3.62 -11.46 -8.02
C SER A 14 -3.40 -11.39 -6.51
N ALA A 15 -2.90 -10.26 -6.00
CA ALA A 15 -2.66 -10.07 -4.58
C ALA A 15 -3.93 -9.64 -3.83
N ASP A 16 -4.00 -10.03 -2.56
CA ASP A 16 -5.08 -9.65 -1.68
C ASP A 16 -4.91 -8.21 -1.21
N ARG A 17 -5.92 -7.38 -1.45
CA ARG A 17 -5.93 -6.00 -0.99
C ARG A 17 -6.32 -5.96 0.47
N ILE A 18 -5.34 -5.68 1.33
CA ILE A 18 -5.53 -5.60 2.78
C ILE A 18 -6.18 -4.27 3.14
N ALA A 19 -5.49 -3.17 2.85
CA ALA A 19 -5.93 -1.83 3.22
C ALA A 19 -5.67 -0.83 2.11
N LYS A 20 -6.47 0.24 2.08
CA LYS A 20 -6.31 1.34 1.13
C LYS A 20 -6.41 2.67 1.86
N HIS A 21 -5.46 3.54 1.59
CA HIS A 21 -5.42 4.92 2.06
C HIS A 21 -5.48 5.88 0.88
N GLY A 22 -6.25 6.96 1.04
CA GLY A 22 -6.46 7.94 -0.01
C GLY A 22 -7.31 7.42 -1.17
N ALA A 23 -7.64 8.33 -2.07
CA ALA A 23 -8.37 8.03 -3.29
C ALA A 23 -7.99 9.03 -4.37
N ILE A 24 -7.58 8.53 -5.53
CA ILE A 24 -7.48 9.35 -6.73
C ILE A 24 -8.88 9.46 -7.31
N VAL A 25 -9.61 10.48 -6.86
CA VAL A 25 -10.99 10.73 -7.28
C VAL A 25 -11.03 11.31 -8.69
N ASP A 26 -10.03 12.12 -9.05
CA ASP A 26 -9.91 12.74 -10.36
C ASP A 26 -8.47 12.62 -10.88
N LYS A 27 -8.32 12.20 -12.15
CA LYS A 27 -7.01 12.06 -12.80
C LYS A 27 -6.36 13.41 -13.11
N GLY A 28 -7.11 14.52 -13.02
CA GLY A 28 -6.62 15.88 -13.13
C GLY A 28 -6.14 16.48 -11.81
N ASP A 29 -6.32 15.78 -10.69
CA ASP A 29 -5.87 16.25 -9.39
C ASP A 29 -4.38 15.91 -9.20
N PHE A 30 -3.53 16.92 -9.41
CA PHE A 30 -2.08 16.73 -9.31
C PHE A 30 -1.63 16.37 -7.89
N HIS A 31 -2.43 16.66 -6.87
CA HIS A 31 -2.15 16.35 -5.46
C HIS A 31 -2.82 15.06 -4.98
N ALA A 32 -3.56 14.34 -5.84
CA ALA A 32 -4.17 13.09 -5.45
C ALA A 32 -3.12 12.02 -5.20
N LEU A 33 -3.21 11.37 -4.04
CA LEU A 33 -2.42 10.20 -3.67
C LEU A 33 -3.35 9.05 -3.27
N ALA A 34 -2.96 7.84 -3.59
CA ALA A 34 -3.57 6.62 -3.10
C ALA A 34 -2.48 5.61 -2.81
N GLU A 35 -2.48 5.07 -1.60
CA GLU A 35 -1.57 4.04 -1.16
C GLU A 35 -2.41 2.81 -0.83
N THR A 36 -2.05 1.67 -1.38
CA THR A 36 -2.80 0.44 -1.17
C THR A 36 -1.86 -0.67 -0.76
N LEU A 37 -2.11 -1.25 0.41
CA LEU A 37 -1.35 -2.36 0.94
C LEU A 37 -1.93 -3.66 0.39
N TYR A 38 -1.05 -4.45 -0.23
CA TYR A 38 -1.35 -5.75 -0.79
C TYR A 38 -0.54 -6.84 -0.10
N LYS A 39 -1.08 -8.06 -0.15
CA LYS A 39 -0.43 -9.28 0.31
C LYS A 39 -0.38 -10.29 -0.83
N ASP A 40 0.82 -10.75 -1.14
CA ASP A 40 1.03 -11.80 -2.13
C ASP A 40 0.63 -13.19 -1.59
N SER A 41 0.43 -14.16 -2.47
CA SER A 41 0.17 -15.55 -2.09
C SER A 41 1.28 -16.18 -1.23
N ASN A 42 2.50 -15.66 -1.31
CA ASN A 42 3.62 -16.07 -0.45
C ASN A 42 3.55 -15.49 0.98
N GLY A 43 2.58 -14.62 1.28
CA GLY A 43 2.47 -13.92 2.56
C GLY A 43 3.41 -12.71 2.68
N GLU A 44 3.97 -12.24 1.57
CA GLU A 44 4.77 -11.02 1.52
C GLU A 44 3.89 -9.80 1.32
N TYR A 45 4.18 -8.73 2.05
CA TYR A 45 3.42 -7.49 1.96
C TYR A 45 4.12 -6.53 1.01
N PHE A 46 3.32 -5.76 0.28
CA PHE A 46 3.84 -4.73 -0.57
C PHE A 46 2.85 -3.58 -0.71
N LEU A 47 3.39 -2.37 -0.70
CA LEU A 47 2.64 -1.13 -0.79
C LEU A 47 2.69 -0.62 -2.21
N HIS A 48 1.51 -0.43 -2.77
CA HIS A 48 1.33 0.21 -4.05
C HIS A 48 0.99 1.68 -3.81
N CYS A 49 1.99 2.55 -3.99
CA CYS A 49 1.83 3.99 -3.86
C CYS A 49 1.60 4.60 -5.23
N GLN A 50 0.51 5.33 -5.36
CA GLN A 50 0.08 6.00 -6.56
C GLN A 50 -0.09 7.47 -6.27
N GLY A 51 0.39 8.34 -7.16
CA GLY A 51 0.34 9.77 -6.93
C GLY A 51 0.34 10.59 -8.20
N GLY A 52 -0.41 11.70 -8.16
CA GLY A 52 -0.44 12.70 -9.22
C GLY A 52 0.90 13.41 -9.38
N ALA A 53 1.04 14.19 -10.45
CA ALA A 53 2.28 14.88 -10.84
C ALA A 53 2.87 15.83 -9.77
N ALA A 54 2.09 16.23 -8.76
CA ALA A 54 2.52 17.11 -7.68
C ALA A 54 2.62 16.37 -6.32
N THR A 55 2.77 15.04 -6.34
CA THR A 55 2.98 14.21 -5.14
C THR A 55 4.41 13.67 -5.06
N GLU A 56 4.80 13.10 -3.92
CA GLU A 56 6.11 12.46 -3.74
C GLU A 56 6.32 11.23 -4.64
N TYR A 57 5.23 10.61 -5.07
CA TYR A 57 5.25 9.45 -5.97
C TYR A 57 5.23 9.83 -7.46
N ALA A 58 5.25 11.14 -7.76
CA ALA A 58 5.17 11.63 -9.12
C ALA A 58 6.38 11.18 -9.96
N GLU A 59 6.12 10.74 -11.19
CA GLU A 59 7.18 10.31 -12.10
C GLU A 59 7.75 11.52 -12.87
N GLN A 60 9.05 11.74 -12.74
CA GLN A 60 9.74 12.80 -13.49
C GLN A 60 10.03 12.34 -14.91
N THR A 61 9.46 13.05 -15.87
CA THR A 61 9.71 12.86 -17.30
C THR A 61 10.47 14.06 -17.86
N PRO A 62 11.17 13.94 -19.00
CA PRO A 62 11.86 15.07 -19.62
C PRO A 62 10.96 16.27 -19.96
N ASN A 63 9.64 16.08 -20.05
CA ASN A 63 8.67 17.14 -20.35
C ASN A 63 7.91 17.66 -19.11
N GLY A 64 8.30 17.26 -17.90
CA GLY A 64 7.65 17.64 -16.64
C GLY A 64 7.34 16.44 -15.75
N THR A 65 6.57 16.65 -14.70
CA THR A 65 6.15 15.57 -13.80
C THR A 65 4.81 15.01 -14.25
N THR A 66 4.63 13.70 -14.17
CA THR A 66 3.37 13.02 -14.50
C THR A 66 2.93 12.16 -13.31
N TYR A 67 1.72 11.60 -13.42
CA TYR A 67 1.26 10.56 -12.52
C TYR A 67 2.31 9.45 -12.43
N GLY A 68 2.73 9.13 -11.21
CA GLY A 68 3.66 8.06 -10.95
C GLY A 68 3.07 7.01 -10.02
N GLU A 69 3.59 5.80 -10.18
CA GLU A 69 3.22 4.68 -9.33
C GLU A 69 4.47 3.87 -8.99
N THR A 70 4.60 3.56 -7.71
CA THR A 70 5.71 2.80 -7.16
C THR A 70 5.20 1.65 -6.32
N LEU A 71 6.01 0.61 -6.25
CA LEU A 71 5.72 -0.58 -5.46
C LEU A 71 6.88 -0.77 -4.49
N GLU A 72 6.58 -0.65 -3.20
CA GLU A 72 7.53 -0.84 -2.11
C GLU A 72 7.24 -2.15 -1.40
N LEU A 73 8.25 -3.00 -1.23
CA LEU A 73 8.10 -4.23 -0.45
C LEU A 73 8.18 -3.89 1.04
N LEU A 74 7.21 -4.39 1.80
CA LEU A 74 7.14 -4.19 3.24
C LEU A 74 7.22 -5.53 3.95
N THR A 75 7.88 -5.54 5.09
CA THR A 75 7.75 -6.64 6.05
C THR A 75 6.40 -6.57 6.77
N LYS A 76 6.00 -7.66 7.42
CA LYS A 76 4.74 -7.72 8.19
C LYS A 76 4.67 -6.60 9.26
N GLU A 77 5.80 -6.30 9.90
CA GLU A 77 5.91 -5.22 10.89
C GLU A 77 5.77 -3.83 10.24
N GLU A 78 6.42 -3.59 9.10
CA GLU A 78 6.30 -2.31 8.38
C GLU A 78 4.90 -2.10 7.81
N ALA A 79 4.23 -3.18 7.37
CA ALA A 79 2.86 -3.14 6.90
C ALA A 79 1.87 -2.79 8.03
N LEU A 80 2.13 -3.29 9.25
CA LEU A 80 1.38 -2.90 10.45
C LEU A 80 1.61 -1.43 10.80
N ASP A 81 2.87 -0.99 10.87
CA ASP A 81 3.22 0.41 11.15
C ASP A 81 2.60 1.36 10.11
N TRP A 82 2.61 0.99 8.83
CA TRP A 82 1.92 1.75 7.78
C TRP A 82 0.41 1.81 8.02
N CYS A 83 -0.22 0.69 8.37
CA CYS A 83 -1.65 0.65 8.69
C CYS A 83 -1.99 1.59 9.87
N GLU A 84 -1.18 1.60 10.92
CA GLU A 84 -1.35 2.50 12.06
C GLU A 84 -1.18 3.97 11.66
N LYS A 85 -0.11 4.29 10.92
CA LYS A 85 0.17 5.65 10.43
C LYS A 85 -0.93 6.20 9.53
N ARG A 86 -1.49 5.35 8.66
CA ARG A 86 -2.54 5.73 7.70
C ARG A 86 -3.96 5.58 8.25
N SER A 87 -4.09 5.20 9.53
CA SER A 87 -5.38 4.93 10.18
C SER A 87 -6.25 3.96 9.38
N ALA A 88 -5.64 2.85 8.94
CA ALA A 88 -6.35 1.76 8.29
C ALA A 88 -7.38 1.13 9.25
N SER A 89 -8.37 0.45 8.68
CA SER A 89 -9.44 -0.19 9.44
C SER A 89 -8.89 -1.15 10.49
N SER A 90 -9.22 -0.91 11.76
CA SER A 90 -8.77 -1.73 12.88
C SER A 90 -9.15 -3.20 12.71
N GLU A 91 -10.31 -3.49 12.11
CA GLU A 91 -10.76 -4.85 11.78
C GLU A 91 -9.77 -5.58 10.87
N THR A 92 -9.41 -4.98 9.74
CA THR A 92 -8.42 -5.53 8.80
C THR A 92 -7.07 -5.73 9.47
N VAL A 93 -6.64 -4.75 10.25
CA VAL A 93 -5.34 -4.79 10.93
C VAL A 93 -5.31 -5.93 11.95
N LEU A 94 -6.39 -6.14 12.69
CA LEU A 94 -6.55 -7.26 13.60
C LEU A 94 -6.62 -8.60 12.87
N GLU A 95 -7.36 -8.71 11.76
CA GLU A 95 -7.45 -9.98 11.02
C GLU A 95 -6.10 -10.45 10.46
N GLU A 96 -5.29 -9.53 9.94
CA GLU A 96 -4.01 -9.85 9.30
C GLU A 96 -2.81 -9.82 10.25
N PHE A 97 -2.80 -8.88 11.19
CA PHE A 97 -1.70 -8.62 12.11
C PHE A 97 -2.04 -8.95 13.56
N ALA A 98 -3.12 -9.66 13.87
CA ALA A 98 -3.46 -10.11 15.24
C ALA A 98 -2.28 -10.74 15.98
N ASP A 99 -1.46 -11.49 15.25
CA ASP A 99 -0.27 -12.18 15.75
C ASP A 99 0.86 -11.21 16.19
N LEU A 100 0.87 -9.97 15.70
CA LEU A 100 1.82 -8.92 16.06
C LEU A 100 1.25 -7.88 17.04
N ILE A 101 -0.06 -7.85 17.25
CA ILE A 101 -0.71 -6.84 18.09
C ILE A 101 -0.80 -7.36 19.53
N GLU A 102 -0.14 -6.65 20.46
CA GLU A 102 -0.28 -6.93 21.89
C GLU A 102 -1.49 -6.18 22.49
N ASN A 103 -2.14 -6.76 23.50
CA ASN A 103 -3.39 -6.25 24.10
C ASN A 103 -4.62 -6.26 23.19
N VAL A 104 -4.72 -7.23 22.26
CA VAL A 104 -6.04 -7.57 21.71
C VAL A 104 -6.88 -8.11 22.87
N ASN A 105 -7.68 -7.25 23.48
CA ASN A 105 -8.65 -7.67 24.49
C ASN A 105 -9.64 -8.60 23.81
N THR A 106 -9.33 -9.89 23.76
CA THR A 106 -10.36 -10.93 23.76
C THR A 106 -11.06 -10.77 25.09
N ALA A 107 -12.07 -9.90 25.14
CA ALA A 107 -12.96 -9.82 26.27
C ALA A 107 -13.53 -11.23 26.48
N GLN A 108 -13.08 -11.87 27.56
CA GLN A 108 -13.67 -13.10 28.09
C GLN A 108 -15.06 -12.83 28.64
#